data_AF-A0A536SV05-F1
#
_entry.id   AF-A0A536SV05-F1
#
_cell.length_a   1.000
_cell.length_b   1.000
_cell.length_c   1.000
_cell.angle_alpha   90.00
_cell.angle_beta   90.00
_cell.angle_gamma   90.00
#
_symmetry.space_group_name_H-M   'P 1'
#
loop_
_entity.id
_entity.type
_entity.pdbx_description
1 polymer ?
#
loop_
_entity_poly.entity_id
_entity_poly.type
_entity_poly.pdbx_seq_one_letter_code
_entity_poly.pdbx_strand_id
1 'polypeptide(L)'
;MKKYLLLITVCVFLWTTGLAQAAVPEKTSKLNNWEGIRIVHGKRGPESCDLVFPDNFGYHNKDQRQILLEIIRGIPKRIKHDLGCMAPPVYYGLAHLLYLATKKQDQTAARIILRPKLYGGLNLDGELAEGHTLDRKLPVMIQFKEIKQLLLADPKLGNDTVDEIVYQLCSEWGYDPKKIRDTHQGLQNNGPPDLAERFKNKCDTEVAKQSRYSTYA
;
A
#
# COMPACT_ATOMS: atom_id res chain seq x y z
N MET A 1 -60.73 43.91 10.13
CA MET A 1 -59.99 42.97 11.02
C MET A 1 -60.60 41.58 10.79
N LYS A 2 -59.98 40.51 10.32
CA LYS A 2 -58.61 40.01 10.33
C LYS A 2 -58.42 39.06 9.12
N LYS A 3 -57.27 39.22 8.45
CA LYS A 3 -56.31 38.21 7.94
C LYS A 3 -56.79 37.11 6.98
N TYR A 4 -56.47 37.31 5.70
CA TYR A 4 -56.22 36.25 4.72
C TYR A 4 -54.92 35.51 5.10
N LEU A 5 -54.99 34.20 5.32
CA LEU A 5 -53.84 33.34 5.52
C LEU A 5 -53.49 32.70 4.16
N LEU A 6 -52.51 33.29 3.47
CA LEU A 6 -51.91 32.72 2.27
C LEU A 6 -50.98 31.58 2.70
N LEU A 7 -51.37 30.33 2.43
CA LEU A 7 -50.49 29.17 2.54
C LEU A 7 -49.60 29.13 1.29
N ILE A 8 -48.36 29.60 1.43
CA ILE A 8 -47.30 29.39 0.44
C ILE A 8 -46.69 28.03 0.74
N THR A 9 -47.09 27.02 -0.01
CA THR A 9 -46.45 25.71 -0.01
C THR A 9 -45.10 25.84 -0.73
N VAL A 10 -44.04 26.10 0.02
CA VAL A 10 -42.66 26.06 -0.50
C VAL A 10 -42.28 24.59 -0.66
N CYS A 11 -42.45 24.06 -1.87
CA CYS A 11 -41.82 22.80 -2.28
C CYS A 11 -40.30 23.03 -2.34
N VAL A 12 -39.61 22.78 -1.22
CA VAL A 12 -38.16 22.63 -1.21
C VAL A 12 -37.85 21.29 -1.88
N PHE A 13 -37.63 21.34 -3.19
CA PHE A 13 -36.98 20.25 -3.92
C PHE A 13 -35.54 20.14 -3.39
N LEU A 14 -35.36 19.30 -2.37
CA LEU A 14 -34.05 18.76 -1.99
C LEU A 14 -33.56 17.92 -3.17
N TRP A 15 -32.85 18.55 -4.10
CA TRP A 15 -31.97 17.86 -5.02
C TRP A 15 -30.81 17.29 -4.21
N THR A 16 -31.03 16.13 -3.60
CA THR A 16 -29.92 15.25 -3.26
C THR A 16 -29.43 14.66 -4.57
N THR A 17 -28.58 15.40 -5.29
CA THR A 17 -27.67 14.77 -6.25
C THR A 17 -26.71 13.93 -5.43
N GLY A 18 -27.15 12.73 -5.04
CA GLY A 18 -26.24 11.65 -4.77
C GLY A 18 -25.48 11.47 -6.06
N LEU A 19 -24.28 12.04 -6.14
CA LEU A 19 -23.31 11.70 -7.16
C LEU A 19 -23.09 10.21 -6.99
N ALA A 20 -23.77 9.42 -7.83
CA ALA A 20 -23.55 7.99 -7.89
C ALA A 20 -22.06 7.82 -8.14
N GLN A 21 -21.37 7.22 -7.17
CA GLN A 21 -19.95 6.97 -7.29
C GLN A 21 -19.73 6.15 -8.56
N ALA A 22 -19.04 6.73 -9.54
CA ALA A 22 -18.79 6.05 -10.79
C ALA A 22 -18.02 4.76 -10.48
N ALA A 23 -18.56 3.62 -10.90
CA ALA A 23 -17.90 2.34 -10.70
C ALA A 23 -16.52 2.37 -11.38
N VAL A 24 -15.53 1.71 -10.75
CA VAL A 24 -14.19 1.59 -11.33
C VAL A 24 -14.31 0.94 -12.72
N PRO A 25 -13.73 1.55 -13.77
CA PRO A 25 -13.82 1.02 -15.14
C PRO A 25 -13.33 -0.43 -15.25
N GLU A 26 -14.05 -1.24 -16.02
CA GLU A 26 -13.74 -2.67 -16.19
C GLU A 26 -12.54 -2.96 -17.10
N LYS A 27 -11.96 -1.94 -17.73
CA LYS A 27 -10.83 -2.09 -18.66
C LYS A 27 -9.72 -1.11 -18.29
N THR A 28 -8.48 -1.58 -18.41
CA THR A 28 -7.31 -0.76 -18.08
C THR A 28 -7.23 0.48 -18.95
N SER A 29 -7.50 0.36 -20.25
CA SER A 29 -7.57 1.49 -21.19
C SER A 29 -8.58 2.57 -20.80
N LYS A 30 -9.65 2.20 -20.07
CA LYS A 30 -10.72 3.11 -19.61
C LYS A 30 -10.38 3.82 -18.31
N LEU A 31 -9.27 3.49 -17.66
CA LEU A 31 -8.74 4.27 -16.54
C LEU A 31 -8.11 5.58 -17.01
N ASN A 32 -7.75 5.70 -18.30
CA ASN A 32 -7.16 6.93 -18.82
C ASN A 32 -8.17 8.10 -18.80
N ASN A 33 -7.80 9.18 -18.15
CA ASN A 33 -8.60 10.38 -17.85
C ASN A 33 -9.80 10.16 -16.90
N TRP A 34 -10.01 8.95 -16.38
CA TRP A 34 -11.04 8.69 -15.38
C TRP A 34 -10.54 9.09 -13.99
N GLU A 35 -11.30 9.94 -13.27
CA GLU A 35 -10.91 10.47 -11.95
C GLU A 35 -9.52 11.16 -11.93
N GLY A 36 -9.08 11.68 -13.09
CA GLY A 36 -7.76 12.31 -13.26
C GLY A 36 -6.59 11.33 -13.34
N ILE A 37 -6.83 10.01 -13.32
CA ILE A 37 -5.82 8.98 -13.58
C ILE A 37 -5.39 9.07 -15.05
N ARG A 38 -4.10 8.91 -15.32
CA ARG A 38 -3.53 9.05 -16.68
C ARG A 38 -2.69 7.85 -17.06
N ILE A 39 -2.70 7.49 -18.34
CA ILE A 39 -1.75 6.55 -18.92
C ILE A 39 -0.69 7.36 -19.66
N VAL A 40 0.55 7.29 -19.16
CA VAL A 40 1.69 8.03 -19.71
C VAL A 40 2.62 7.08 -20.45
N HIS A 41 2.94 7.39 -21.70
CA HIS A 41 3.81 6.59 -22.55
C HIS A 41 5.27 7.04 -22.43
N GLY A 42 6.22 6.13 -22.66
CA GLY A 42 7.63 6.46 -22.82
C GLY A 42 8.43 6.59 -21.51
N LYS A 43 7.78 6.52 -20.34
CA LYS A 43 8.41 6.90 -19.06
C LYS A 43 9.55 5.97 -18.63
N ARG A 44 9.46 4.67 -18.93
CA ARG A 44 10.50 3.66 -18.64
C ARG A 44 11.20 3.14 -19.90
N GLY A 45 10.83 3.66 -21.06
CA GLY A 45 11.30 3.23 -22.38
C GLY A 45 10.26 3.47 -23.48
N PRO A 46 10.65 3.46 -24.76
CA PRO A 46 9.81 3.89 -25.89
C PRO A 46 8.47 3.15 -26.00
N GLU A 47 8.44 1.87 -25.63
CA GLU A 47 7.24 1.01 -25.71
C GLU A 47 6.51 0.85 -24.36
N SER A 48 6.93 1.58 -23.33
CA SER A 48 6.35 1.47 -21.98
C SER A 48 5.17 2.41 -21.78
N CYS A 49 4.20 1.96 -21.00
CA CYS A 49 3.08 2.75 -20.51
C CYS A 49 2.97 2.62 -18.98
N ASP A 50 2.75 3.74 -18.30
CA ASP A 50 2.57 3.78 -16.84
C ASP A 50 1.20 4.37 -16.48
N LEU A 51 0.53 3.72 -15.53
CA LEU A 51 -0.67 4.28 -14.90
C LEU A 51 -0.26 5.25 -13.79
N VAL A 52 -0.67 6.50 -13.91
CA VAL A 52 -0.29 7.60 -13.01
C VAL A 52 -1.54 8.15 -12.33
N PHE A 53 -1.57 8.07 -11.00
CA PHE A 53 -2.62 8.68 -10.18
C PHE A 53 -2.30 10.16 -9.93
N PRO A 54 -3.31 11.02 -9.71
CA PRO A 54 -3.09 12.35 -9.14
C PRO A 54 -2.32 12.28 -7.82
N ASP A 55 -1.46 13.27 -7.55
CA ASP A 55 -0.56 13.26 -6.38
C ASP A 55 -1.27 13.07 -5.03
N ASN A 56 -2.47 13.62 -4.87
CA ASN A 56 -3.25 13.51 -3.64
C ASN A 56 -4.40 12.50 -3.76
N PHE A 57 -4.42 11.66 -4.81
CA PHE A 57 -5.48 10.70 -5.03
C PHE A 57 -5.58 9.71 -3.86
N GLY A 58 -6.68 9.74 -3.13
CA GLY A 58 -6.90 8.94 -1.93
C GLY A 58 -6.24 9.49 -0.64
N TYR A 59 -5.51 10.61 -0.71
CA TYR A 59 -5.00 11.32 0.47
C TYR A 59 -6.12 12.14 1.10
N HIS A 60 -6.53 11.79 2.34
CA HIS A 60 -7.66 12.39 3.06
C HIS A 60 -9.04 12.34 2.36
N ASN A 61 -9.12 11.81 1.14
CA ASN A 61 -10.36 11.56 0.41
C ASN A 61 -10.71 10.07 0.50
N LYS A 62 -11.75 9.74 1.28
CA LYS A 62 -12.18 8.35 1.52
C LYS A 62 -12.71 7.66 0.27
N ASP A 63 -13.37 8.38 -0.63
CA ASP A 63 -13.97 7.81 -1.83
C ASP A 63 -12.90 7.44 -2.85
N GLN A 64 -11.93 8.34 -3.07
CA GLN A 64 -10.74 8.05 -3.89
C GLN A 64 -9.87 6.96 -3.26
N ARG A 65 -9.78 6.92 -1.92
CA ARG A 65 -9.09 5.84 -1.20
C ARG A 65 -9.75 4.51 -1.48
N GLN A 66 -11.09 4.44 -1.44
CA GLN A 66 -11.83 3.23 -1.74
C GLN A 66 -11.62 2.80 -3.20
N ILE A 67 -11.65 3.73 -4.16
CA ILE A 67 -11.32 3.46 -5.57
C ILE A 67 -9.91 2.88 -5.71
N LEU A 68 -8.91 3.48 -5.06
CA LEU A 68 -7.54 2.98 -5.07
C LEU A 68 -7.47 1.54 -4.53
N LEU A 69 -8.16 1.26 -3.43
CA LEU A 69 -8.22 -0.08 -2.84
C LEU A 69 -8.96 -1.07 -3.73
N GLU A 70 -9.97 -0.64 -4.50
CA GLU A 70 -10.66 -1.48 -5.48
C GLU A 70 -9.77 -1.84 -6.66
N ILE A 71 -8.97 -0.89 -7.15
CA ILE A 71 -7.94 -1.15 -8.16
C ILE A 71 -6.91 -2.17 -7.62
N ILE A 72 -6.47 -2.02 -6.37
CA ILE A 72 -5.50 -2.94 -5.74
C ILE A 72 -6.11 -4.34 -5.52
N ARG A 73 -7.36 -4.41 -5.03
CA ARG A 73 -8.06 -5.68 -4.77
C ARG A 73 -8.50 -6.39 -6.06
N GLY A 74 -8.30 -5.79 -7.22
CA GLY A 74 -8.75 -6.26 -8.54
C GLY A 74 -8.08 -7.53 -9.06
N ILE A 75 -7.95 -8.58 -8.25
CA ILE A 75 -7.56 -9.92 -8.71
C ILE A 75 -8.62 -10.42 -9.70
N PRO A 76 -8.25 -11.07 -10.81
CA PRO A 76 -8.31 -10.61 -12.21
C PRO A 76 -9.73 -10.38 -12.79
N LYS A 77 -10.78 -10.43 -11.97
CA LYS A 77 -12.19 -10.46 -12.41
C LYS A 77 -12.84 -9.09 -12.63
N ARG A 78 -12.21 -7.97 -12.20
CA ARG A 78 -12.87 -6.65 -12.24
C ARG A 78 -12.28 -5.68 -13.27
N ILE A 79 -10.96 -5.59 -13.41
CA ILE A 79 -10.33 -4.76 -14.44
C ILE A 79 -9.59 -5.67 -15.41
N LYS A 80 -10.15 -5.83 -16.60
CA LYS A 80 -9.52 -6.54 -17.71
C LYS A 80 -8.29 -5.76 -18.16
N HIS A 81 -7.15 -6.44 -18.16
CA HIS A 81 -5.91 -5.90 -18.67
C HIS A 81 -5.90 -5.99 -20.20
N ASP A 82 -6.12 -4.86 -20.87
CA ASP A 82 -6.28 -4.74 -22.33
C ASP A 82 -5.21 -3.88 -23.00
N LEU A 83 -4.12 -3.56 -22.30
CA LEU A 83 -3.01 -2.74 -22.79
C LEU A 83 -1.67 -3.44 -22.55
N GLY A 84 -1.11 -4.05 -23.59
CA GLY A 84 0.13 -4.84 -23.48
C GLY A 84 1.40 -4.06 -23.14
N CYS A 85 1.38 -2.72 -23.25
CA CYS A 85 2.53 -1.87 -22.94
C CYS A 85 2.68 -1.54 -21.44
N MET A 86 1.76 -1.98 -20.57
CA MET A 86 1.80 -1.71 -19.13
C MET A 86 1.66 -2.98 -18.30
N ALA A 87 2.15 -2.95 -17.07
CA ALA A 87 1.81 -3.97 -16.09
C ALA A 87 0.31 -3.87 -15.69
N PRO A 88 -0.25 -4.90 -15.03
CA PRO A 88 -1.58 -4.82 -14.45
C PRO A 88 -1.76 -3.61 -13.49
N PRO A 89 -2.94 -2.96 -13.46
CA PRO A 89 -3.21 -1.77 -12.63
C PRO A 89 -2.90 -1.91 -11.13
N VAL A 90 -3.02 -3.12 -10.59
CA VAL A 90 -2.72 -3.44 -9.18
C VAL A 90 -1.30 -3.01 -8.77
N TYR A 91 -0.31 -3.19 -9.64
CA TYR A 91 1.08 -2.81 -9.36
C TYR A 91 1.22 -1.30 -9.14
N TYR A 92 0.56 -0.51 -10.00
CA TYR A 92 0.55 0.95 -9.89
C TYR A 92 -0.26 1.43 -8.68
N GLY A 93 -1.39 0.77 -8.38
CA GLY A 93 -2.18 1.05 -7.19
C GLY A 93 -1.39 0.83 -5.90
N LEU A 94 -0.68 -0.30 -5.80
CA LEU A 94 0.20 -0.59 -4.67
C LEU A 94 1.34 0.42 -4.53
N ALA A 95 1.97 0.80 -5.64
CA ALA A 95 3.01 1.82 -5.66
C ALA A 95 2.48 3.19 -5.20
N HIS A 96 1.28 3.58 -5.63
CA HIS A 96 0.63 4.81 -5.19
C HIS A 96 0.23 4.77 -3.72
N LEU A 97 -0.28 3.64 -3.22
CA LEU A 97 -0.55 3.45 -1.80
C LEU A 97 0.72 3.59 -0.95
N LEU A 98 1.85 3.02 -1.42
CA LEU A 98 3.15 3.18 -0.78
C LEU A 98 3.62 4.63 -0.81
N TYR A 99 3.44 5.34 -1.93
CA TYR A 99 3.74 6.76 -2.05
C TYR A 99 2.96 7.60 -1.03
N LEU A 100 1.67 7.30 -0.84
CA LEU A 100 0.84 7.97 0.16
C LEU A 100 1.38 7.72 1.58
N ALA A 101 1.76 6.49 1.90
CA ALA A 101 2.33 6.16 3.21
C ALA A 101 3.70 6.84 3.44
N THR A 102 4.62 6.75 2.48
CA THR A 102 6.04 7.12 2.69
C THR A 102 6.39 8.54 2.28
N LYS A 103 5.70 9.14 1.31
CA LYS A 103 5.95 10.50 0.84
C LYS A 103 4.93 11.49 1.36
N LYS A 104 3.63 11.12 1.35
CA LYS A 104 2.57 11.96 1.92
C LYS A 104 2.35 11.73 3.42
N GLN A 105 3.04 10.75 4.01
CA GLN A 105 2.96 10.44 5.44
C GLN A 105 1.51 10.15 5.87
N ASP A 106 0.75 9.47 5.02
CA ASP A 106 -0.63 9.07 5.30
C ASP A 106 -0.64 7.84 6.23
N GLN A 107 -1.04 8.06 7.49
CA GLN A 107 -1.13 7.02 8.50
C GLN A 107 -2.11 5.89 8.13
N THR A 108 -3.20 6.21 7.42
CA THR A 108 -4.18 5.20 6.98
C THR A 108 -3.56 4.30 5.92
N ALA A 109 -2.84 4.88 4.95
CA ALA A 109 -2.11 4.11 3.94
C ALA A 109 -1.03 3.22 4.58
N ALA A 110 -0.25 3.75 5.53
CA ALA A 110 0.75 2.99 6.26
C ALA A 110 0.13 1.78 6.99
N ARG A 111 -0.99 1.99 7.69
CA ARG A 111 -1.72 0.90 8.38
C ARG A 111 -2.23 -0.15 7.41
N ILE A 112 -2.78 0.23 6.26
CA ILE A 112 -3.28 -0.72 5.25
C ILE A 112 -2.15 -1.60 4.71
N ILE A 113 -0.96 -1.03 4.46
CA ILE A 113 0.19 -1.77 3.95
C ILE A 113 0.72 -2.77 4.98
N LEU A 114 0.87 -2.34 6.24
CA LEU A 114 1.50 -3.13 7.29
C LEU A 114 0.57 -4.26 7.80
N ARG A 115 -0.73 -3.99 7.91
CA ARG A 115 -1.65 -4.91 8.60
C ARG A 115 -1.84 -6.24 7.87
N PRO A 116 -2.11 -7.32 8.62
CA PRO A 116 -2.53 -8.58 8.02
C PRO A 116 -3.92 -8.45 7.37
N LYS A 117 -4.19 -9.29 6.37
CA LYS A 117 -5.49 -9.38 5.68
C LYS A 117 -6.70 -9.38 6.62
N LEU A 118 -6.67 -10.21 7.66
CA LEU A 118 -7.80 -10.38 8.59
C LEU A 118 -8.10 -9.13 9.44
N TYR A 119 -7.20 -8.15 9.47
CA TYR A 119 -7.32 -6.92 10.27
C TYR A 119 -7.40 -5.66 9.39
N GLY A 120 -7.92 -5.80 8.17
CA GLY A 120 -8.09 -4.69 7.23
C GLY A 120 -6.86 -4.38 6.38
N GLY A 121 -5.87 -5.28 6.36
CA GLY A 121 -4.75 -5.23 5.43
C GLY A 121 -5.11 -5.68 4.01
N LEU A 122 -4.10 -5.68 3.13
CA LEU A 122 -4.26 -6.12 1.75
C LEU A 122 -4.37 -7.64 1.64
N ASN A 123 -5.26 -8.12 0.76
CA ASN A 123 -5.36 -9.53 0.38
C ASN A 123 -4.65 -9.71 -0.96
N LEU A 124 -3.37 -10.06 -0.93
CA LEU A 124 -2.53 -10.29 -2.10
C LEU A 124 -2.27 -11.80 -2.26
N ASP A 125 -2.08 -12.26 -3.48
CA ASP A 125 -1.75 -13.65 -3.84
C ASP A 125 -0.61 -13.71 -4.87
N GLY A 126 -0.01 -14.90 -5.01
CA GLY A 126 1.09 -15.16 -5.96
C GLY A 126 2.28 -14.20 -5.81
N GLU A 127 2.81 -13.75 -6.94
CA GLU A 127 3.96 -12.83 -7.03
C GLU A 127 3.76 -11.55 -6.19
N LEU A 128 2.52 -11.02 -6.13
CA LEU A 128 2.22 -9.83 -5.35
C LEU A 128 2.37 -10.07 -3.85
N ALA A 129 2.02 -11.26 -3.37
CA ALA A 129 2.18 -11.63 -1.96
C ALA A 129 3.66 -11.85 -1.60
N GLU A 130 4.42 -12.50 -2.49
CA GLU A 130 5.84 -12.82 -2.28
C GLU A 130 6.67 -11.54 -2.10
N GLY A 131 6.49 -10.54 -2.98
CA GLY A 131 7.24 -9.28 -2.91
C GLY A 131 6.74 -8.27 -1.87
N HIS A 132 5.51 -8.41 -1.36
CA HIS A 132 4.85 -7.34 -0.57
C HIS A 132 5.64 -6.90 0.66
N THR A 133 6.27 -7.83 1.38
CA THR A 133 7.00 -7.52 2.61
C THR A 133 8.20 -6.62 2.32
N LEU A 134 9.09 -7.01 1.39
CA LEU A 134 10.28 -6.20 1.08
C LEU A 134 9.95 -4.96 0.24
N ASP A 135 9.01 -5.07 -0.69
CA ASP A 135 8.75 -4.00 -1.64
C ASP A 135 7.82 -2.92 -1.08
N ARG A 136 7.05 -3.22 -0.03
CA ARG A 136 6.04 -2.30 0.53
C ARG A 136 6.14 -2.16 2.04
N LYS A 137 6.06 -3.26 2.82
CA LYS A 137 6.08 -3.16 4.29
C LYS A 137 7.39 -2.58 4.81
N LEU A 138 8.54 -3.09 4.36
CA LEU A 138 9.86 -2.63 4.77
C LEU A 138 10.08 -1.13 4.47
N PRO A 139 9.78 -0.60 3.26
CA PRO A 139 9.79 0.83 3.00
C PRO A 139 8.92 1.64 3.95
N VAL A 140 7.72 1.17 4.32
CA VAL A 140 6.89 1.85 5.33
C VAL A 140 7.57 1.84 6.70
N MET A 141 8.12 0.70 7.13
CA MET A 141 8.83 0.56 8.41
C MET A 141 10.02 1.52 8.53
N ILE A 142 10.70 1.83 7.41
CA ILE A 142 11.89 2.68 7.39
C ILE A 142 11.57 4.15 7.10
N GLN A 143 10.61 4.46 6.23
CA GLN A 143 10.42 5.82 5.71
C GLN A 143 9.21 6.56 6.31
N PHE A 144 8.28 5.86 6.99
CA PHE A 144 7.16 6.52 7.65
C PHE A 144 7.61 7.13 8.98
N LYS A 145 7.49 8.45 9.11
CA LYS A 145 8.06 9.22 10.23
C LYS A 145 7.43 8.85 11.57
N GLU A 146 6.14 8.50 11.57
CA GLU A 146 5.39 8.15 12.78
C GLU A 146 5.30 6.63 12.99
N ILE A 147 6.25 5.87 12.44
CA ILE A 147 6.24 4.42 12.59
C ILE A 147 6.36 4.00 14.06
N LYS A 148 7.13 4.71 14.90
CA LYS A 148 7.23 4.41 16.34
C LYS A 148 5.86 4.45 17.00
N GLN A 149 5.09 5.52 16.77
CA GLN A 149 3.76 5.69 17.35
C GLN A 149 2.80 4.62 16.85
N LEU A 150 2.89 4.26 15.56
CA LEU A 150 2.05 3.23 14.96
C LEU A 150 2.31 1.86 15.57
N LEU A 151 3.59 1.50 15.78
CA LEU A 151 3.98 0.20 16.33
C LEU A 151 3.80 0.11 17.85
N LEU A 152 3.93 1.24 18.58
CA LEU A 152 3.58 1.29 20.02
C LEU A 152 2.09 1.06 20.25
N ALA A 153 1.23 1.52 19.33
CA ALA A 153 -0.21 1.30 19.39
C ALA A 153 -0.61 -0.14 19.00
N ASP A 154 0.25 -0.87 18.29
CA ASP A 154 0.03 -2.26 17.88
C ASP A 154 1.37 -3.03 17.87
N PRO A 155 1.88 -3.46 19.05
CA PRO A 155 3.19 -4.11 19.14
C PRO A 155 3.27 -5.43 18.37
N LYS A 156 2.12 -6.12 18.21
CA LYS A 156 2.05 -7.37 17.45
C LYS A 156 2.37 -7.12 15.97
N LEU A 157 1.84 -6.05 15.39
CA LEU A 157 2.11 -5.65 14.01
C LEU A 157 3.61 -5.50 13.73
N GLY A 158 4.34 -4.87 14.65
CA GLY A 158 5.79 -4.71 14.54
C GLY A 158 6.53 -6.04 14.55
N ASN A 159 6.16 -6.92 15.48
CA ASN A 159 6.79 -8.24 15.61
C ASN A 159 6.53 -9.12 14.39
N ASP A 160 5.28 -9.22 13.96
CA ASP A 160 4.90 -10.04 12.80
C ASP A 160 5.62 -9.53 11.54
N THR A 161 5.68 -8.21 11.34
CA THR A 161 6.37 -7.61 10.18
C THR A 161 7.89 -7.85 10.22
N VAL A 162 8.53 -7.78 11.39
CA VAL A 162 9.95 -8.12 11.53
C VAL A 162 10.22 -9.57 11.18
N ASP A 163 9.36 -10.49 11.62
CA ASP A 163 9.54 -11.91 11.37
C ASP A 163 9.43 -12.24 9.88
N GLU A 164 8.49 -11.61 9.18
CA GLU A 164 8.41 -11.68 7.72
C GLU A 164 9.67 -11.14 7.04
N ILE A 165 10.21 -9.99 7.49
CA ILE A 165 11.42 -9.39 6.90
C ILE A 165 12.65 -10.29 7.15
N VAL A 166 12.80 -10.85 8.35
CA VAL A 166 13.88 -11.79 8.68
C VAL A 166 13.79 -13.02 7.79
N TYR A 167 12.59 -13.59 7.63
CA TYR A 167 12.38 -14.74 6.75
C TYR A 167 12.82 -14.44 5.30
N GLN A 168 12.50 -13.25 4.79
CA GLN A 168 12.82 -12.89 3.41
C GLN A 168 14.26 -12.41 3.18
N LEU A 169 14.96 -11.86 4.18
CA LEU A 169 16.32 -11.33 4.02
C LEU A 169 17.44 -12.16 4.66
N CYS A 170 17.13 -12.96 5.67
CA CYS A 170 18.14 -13.63 6.49
C CYS A 170 18.09 -15.16 6.35
N SER A 171 17.12 -15.70 5.62
CA SER A 171 17.10 -17.11 5.24
C SER A 171 18.15 -17.42 4.18
N GLU A 172 18.45 -18.71 4.00
CA GLU A 172 19.44 -19.20 3.04
C GLU A 172 19.18 -18.73 1.60
N TRP A 173 17.91 -18.59 1.23
CA TRP A 173 17.48 -18.19 -0.12
C TRP A 173 17.43 -16.67 -0.33
N GLY A 174 17.45 -15.89 0.75
CA GLY A 174 17.22 -14.45 0.74
C GLY A 174 18.41 -13.60 1.20
N TYR A 175 19.52 -14.23 1.59
CA TYR A 175 20.64 -13.56 2.24
C TYR A 175 21.25 -12.44 1.38
N ASP A 176 21.09 -11.20 1.86
CA ASP A 176 21.72 -10.01 1.28
C ASP A 176 22.32 -9.13 2.40
N PRO A 177 23.65 -9.14 2.60
CA PRO A 177 24.30 -8.47 3.72
C PRO A 177 24.15 -6.94 3.66
N LYS A 178 24.05 -6.38 2.45
CA LYS A 178 23.82 -4.95 2.27
C LYS A 178 22.40 -4.60 2.70
N LYS A 179 21.39 -5.34 2.24
CA LYS A 179 19.99 -5.09 2.62
C LYS A 179 19.74 -5.33 4.11
N ILE A 180 20.37 -6.34 4.72
CA ILE A 180 20.28 -6.58 6.17
C ILE A 180 20.80 -5.37 6.95
N ARG A 181 22.00 -4.88 6.62
CA ARG A 181 22.57 -3.71 7.28
C ARG A 181 21.72 -2.45 7.08
N ASP A 182 21.29 -2.19 5.84
CA ASP A 182 20.48 -1.03 5.50
C ASP A 182 19.11 -1.08 6.22
N THR A 183 18.54 -2.28 6.36
CA THR A 183 17.30 -2.54 7.12
C THR A 183 17.49 -2.28 8.61
N HIS A 184 18.54 -2.84 9.22
CA HIS A 184 18.86 -2.61 10.63
C HIS A 184 19.02 -1.11 10.93
N GLN A 185 19.82 -0.40 10.12
CA GLN A 185 20.02 1.04 10.28
C GLN A 185 18.71 1.83 10.11
N GLY A 186 17.90 1.47 9.12
CA GLY A 186 16.60 2.10 8.88
C GLY A 186 15.64 1.95 10.06
N LEU A 187 15.59 0.75 10.64
CA LEU A 187 14.80 0.45 11.84
C LEU A 187 15.34 1.16 13.09
N GLN A 188 16.66 1.25 13.27
CA GLN A 188 17.25 2.00 14.39
C GLN A 188 16.89 3.49 14.33
N ASN A 189 16.95 4.08 13.14
CA ASN A 189 16.71 5.50 12.95
C ASN A 189 15.23 5.85 13.17
N ASN A 190 14.31 5.03 12.63
CA ASN A 190 12.90 5.39 12.54
C ASN A 190 11.99 4.53 13.41
N GLY A 191 12.33 3.28 13.70
CA GLY A 191 11.53 2.35 14.50
C GLY A 191 11.80 2.41 16.01
N PRO A 192 11.01 1.69 16.82
CA PRO A 192 11.32 1.45 18.23
C PRO A 192 12.70 0.77 18.40
N PRO A 193 13.55 1.19 19.36
CA PRO A 193 14.90 0.61 19.52
C PRO A 193 14.92 -0.91 19.71
N ASP A 194 13.95 -1.44 20.47
CA ASP A 194 13.80 -2.87 20.75
C ASP A 194 13.49 -3.68 19.48
N LEU A 195 12.83 -3.06 18.51
CA LEU A 195 12.45 -3.71 17.26
C LEU A 195 13.66 -3.88 16.33
N ALA A 196 14.55 -2.88 16.27
CA ALA A 196 15.79 -2.96 15.51
C ALA A 196 16.74 -4.01 16.09
N GLU A 197 16.88 -4.04 17.42
CA GLU A 197 17.69 -5.05 18.12
C GLU A 197 17.13 -6.46 17.89
N ARG A 198 15.80 -6.63 17.94
CA ARG A 198 15.15 -7.90 17.64
C ARG A 198 15.40 -8.37 16.22
N PHE A 199 15.27 -7.48 15.23
CA PHE A 199 15.60 -7.79 13.83
C PHE A 199 17.04 -8.31 13.72
N LYS A 200 18.00 -7.58 14.30
CA LYS A 200 19.42 -7.97 14.30
C LYS A 200 19.61 -9.36 14.92
N ASN A 201 19.11 -9.58 16.13
CA ASN A 201 19.31 -10.82 16.87
C ASN A 201 18.69 -12.04 16.14
N LYS A 202 17.49 -11.87 15.57
CA LYS A 202 16.85 -12.93 14.78
C LYS A 202 17.61 -13.21 13.48
N CYS A 203 18.06 -12.17 12.78
CA CYS A 203 18.85 -12.33 11.57
C CYS A 203 20.20 -13.04 11.84
N ASP A 204 20.93 -12.61 12.87
CA ASP A 204 22.20 -13.25 13.28
C ASP A 204 22.00 -14.72 13.63
N THR A 205 20.86 -15.06 14.26
CA THR A 205 20.50 -16.44 14.60
C THR A 205 20.28 -17.29 13.33
N GLU A 206 19.56 -16.77 12.33
CA GLU A 206 19.34 -17.48 11.06
C GLU A 206 20.64 -17.67 10.27
N VAL A 207 21.49 -16.64 10.23
CA VAL A 207 22.81 -16.72 9.57
C VAL A 207 23.73 -17.72 10.29
N ALA A 208 23.73 -17.72 11.62
CA ALA A 208 24.52 -18.67 12.40
C ALA A 208 24.08 -20.13 12.17
N LYS A 209 22.77 -20.40 12.03
CA LYS A 209 22.27 -21.73 11.67
C LYS A 209 22.87 -22.19 10.33
N GLN A 210 22.88 -21.34 9.32
CA GLN A 210 23.41 -21.66 7.98
C GLN A 210 24.90 -22.02 8.02
N SER A 211 25.71 -21.25 8.76
CA SER A 211 27.14 -21.51 8.90
C SER A 211 27.46 -22.90 9.46
N ARG A 212 26.61 -23.41 10.37
CA ARG A 212 26.73 -24.74 10.97
C ARG A 212 26.38 -25.84 9.96
N TYR A 213 25.35 -25.66 9.12
CA TYR A 213 24.99 -26.66 8.10
C TYR A 213 26.05 -26.76 6.98
N SER A 214 26.75 -25.68 6.66
CA SER A 214 27.87 -25.69 5.70
C SER A 214 29.12 -26.42 6.24
N THR A 215 29.21 -26.70 7.53
CA THR A 215 30.36 -27.43 8.12
C THR A 215 30.16 -28.95 8.13
N TYR A 216 28.97 -29.43 7.76
CA TYR A 216 28.60 -30.85 7.72
C TYR A 216 28.29 -31.36 6.31
N ALA A 217 28.56 -30.55 5.28
CA ALA A 217 28.51 -30.91 3.85
C ALA A 217 29.93 -30.97 3.29
#